data_AF-A0A818C0F7-F1
#
_entry.id   AF-A0A818C0F7-F1
#
_cell.length_a   1.000
_cell.length_b   1.000
_cell.length_c   1.000
_cell.angle_alpha   90.00
_cell.angle_beta   90.00
_cell.angle_gamma   90.00
#
_symmetry.space_group_name_H-M   'P 1'
#
loop_
_entity.id
_entity.type
_entity.pdbx_description
1 polymer ?
#
loop_
_entity_poly.entity_id
_entity_poly.type
_entity_poly.pdbx_seq_one_letter_code
_entity_poly.pdbx_strand_id
1 'polypeptide(L)'
;MASWSDEHKLKYISIHLQDDAHQWWIQASKRIPTWSKFVKEIKQAFEQLRWYKQSINQTITQYYDKIIELCTRIDPDVPDLLKLQYLIAGRNVNFLHIKRNDAELIVGVKNALLRDEYQQRLPLDMFNRHQFMCYCNKRVCR
;
A
#
# COMPACT_ATOMS: atom_id res chain seq x y z
N MET A 1 22.66 -24.39 23.69
CA MET A 1 21.84 -23.33 23.06
C MET A 1 20.75 -22.95 24.05
N ALA A 2 20.65 -21.69 24.45
CA ALA A 2 19.61 -21.26 25.39
C ALA A 2 18.22 -21.42 24.73
N SER A 3 17.35 -22.22 25.34
CA SER A 3 15.95 -22.37 24.95
C SER A 3 15.17 -21.16 25.45
N TRP A 4 14.74 -20.27 24.55
CA TRP A 4 13.87 -19.15 24.92
C TRP A 4 12.42 -19.64 25.01
N SER A 5 11.70 -19.22 26.06
CA SER A 5 10.25 -19.43 26.13
C SER A 5 9.52 -18.59 25.07
N ASP A 6 8.33 -19.03 24.68
CA ASP A 6 7.53 -18.34 23.67
C ASP A 6 7.18 -16.90 24.10
N GLU A 7 6.90 -16.67 25.39
CA GLU A 7 6.67 -15.32 25.92
C GLU A 7 7.88 -14.40 25.70
N HIS A 8 9.10 -14.90 25.91
CA HIS A 8 10.31 -14.11 25.68
C HIS A 8 10.51 -13.82 24.19
N LYS A 9 10.25 -14.80 23.31
CA LYS A 9 10.33 -14.59 21.86
C LYS A 9 9.32 -13.54 21.38
N LEU A 10 8.07 -13.62 21.85
CA LEU A 10 7.00 -12.68 21.47
C LEU A 10 7.23 -11.27 22.04
N LYS A 11 7.87 -11.12 23.20
CA LYS A 11 8.28 -9.79 23.68
C LYS A 11 9.38 -9.21 22.79
N TYR A 12 10.39 -10.03 22.48
CA TYR A 12 11.57 -9.59 21.74
C TYR A 12 11.28 -9.28 20.27
N ILE A 13 10.32 -9.97 19.65
CA ILE A 13 10.06 -9.81 18.21
C ILE A 13 9.62 -8.41 17.83
N SER A 14 8.94 -7.68 18.73
CA SER A 14 8.52 -6.29 18.50
C SER A 14 9.69 -5.38 18.10
N ILE A 15 10.90 -5.66 18.61
CA ILE A 15 12.12 -4.88 18.34
C ILE A 15 12.65 -5.13 16.91
N HIS A 16 12.35 -6.30 16.34
CA HIS A 16 12.84 -6.72 15.02
C HIS A 16 11.83 -6.46 13.90
N LEU A 17 10.59 -6.11 14.23
CA LEU A 17 9.57 -5.76 13.26
C LEU A 17 9.71 -4.28 12.91
N GLN A 18 9.59 -3.97 11.62
CA GLN A 18 9.62 -2.61 11.09
C GLN A 18 8.29 -2.28 10.42
N ASP A 19 7.97 -0.98 10.38
CA ASP A 19 6.85 -0.41 9.62
C ASP A 19 5.54 -1.19 9.81
N ASP A 20 4.94 -1.66 8.71
CA ASP A 20 3.64 -2.34 8.69
C ASP A 20 3.63 -3.63 9.54
N ALA A 21 4.76 -4.34 9.59
CA ALA A 21 4.86 -5.58 10.36
C ALA A 21 4.82 -5.30 11.87
N HIS A 22 5.35 -4.15 12.29
CA HIS A 22 5.27 -3.71 13.67
C HIS A 22 3.85 -3.25 14.03
N GLN A 23 3.19 -2.47 13.17
CA GLN A 23 1.80 -2.05 13.38
C GLN A 23 0.84 -3.24 13.46
N TRP A 24 0.97 -4.18 12.52
CA TRP A 24 0.24 -5.44 12.54
C TRP A 24 0.45 -6.19 13.86
N TRP A 25 1.69 -6.27 14.35
CA TRP A 25 2.01 -6.96 15.59
C TRP A 25 1.38 -6.28 16.82
N ILE A 26 1.36 -4.95 16.90
CA ILE A 26 0.70 -4.23 18.01
C ILE A 26 -0.79 -4.65 18.10
N GLN A 27 -1.47 -4.75 16.97
CA GLN A 27 -2.88 -5.11 16.91
C GLN A 27 -3.13 -6.61 17.15
N ALA A 28 -2.27 -7.47 16.58
CA ALA A 28 -2.44 -8.92 16.60
C ALA A 28 -1.89 -9.60 17.87
N SER A 29 -0.92 -8.98 18.55
CA SER A 29 -0.21 -9.55 19.72
C SER A 29 -1.13 -10.08 20.80
N LYS A 30 -2.23 -9.38 21.09
CA LYS A 30 -3.23 -9.79 22.10
C LYS A 30 -3.93 -11.12 21.79
N ARG A 31 -3.96 -11.53 20.52
CA ARG A 31 -4.66 -12.73 20.02
C ARG A 31 -3.71 -13.90 19.73
N ILE A 32 -2.40 -13.69 19.87
CA ILE A 32 -1.35 -14.62 19.47
C ILE A 32 -0.53 -15.01 20.72
N PRO A 33 -0.93 -16.08 21.44
CA PRO A 33 -0.27 -16.47 22.69
C PRO A 33 1.01 -17.29 22.51
N THR A 34 1.28 -17.83 21.31
CA THR A 34 2.40 -18.74 21.06
C THR A 34 3.23 -18.33 19.86
N TRP A 35 4.52 -18.68 19.88
CA TRP A 35 5.44 -18.35 18.79
C TRP A 35 5.06 -19.02 17.48
N SER A 36 4.61 -20.28 17.53
CA SER A 36 4.13 -21.01 16.35
C SER A 36 2.96 -20.29 15.67
N LYS A 37 2.00 -19.79 16.47
CA LYS A 37 0.86 -19.05 15.93
C LYS A 37 1.30 -17.71 15.33
N PHE A 38 2.22 -17.00 15.97
CA PHE A 38 2.81 -15.77 15.41
C PHE A 38 3.38 -16.01 14.03
N VAL A 39 4.26 -17.00 13.88
CA VAL A 39 4.91 -17.33 12.60
C VAL A 39 3.89 -17.69 11.53
N LYS A 40 2.83 -18.42 11.90
CA LYS A 40 1.77 -18.79 10.96
C LYS A 40 0.97 -17.57 10.50
N GLU A 41 0.51 -16.75 11.43
CA GLU A 41 -0.33 -15.58 11.14
C GLU A 41 0.44 -14.51 10.35
N ILE A 42 1.69 -14.22 10.72
CA ILE A 42 2.50 -13.22 10.01
C ILE A 42 2.82 -13.69 8.58
N LYS A 43 3.15 -14.98 8.39
CA LYS A 43 3.34 -15.53 7.06
C LYS A 43 2.05 -15.44 6.26
N GLN A 44 0.93 -15.86 6.82
CA GLN A 44 -0.34 -15.83 6.12
C GLN A 44 -0.75 -14.41 5.70
N ALA A 45 -0.58 -13.42 6.57
CA ALA A 45 -0.90 -12.03 6.28
C ALA A 45 -0.04 -11.46 5.13
N PHE A 46 1.29 -11.59 5.25
CA PHE A 46 2.21 -10.97 4.29
C PHE A 46 2.42 -11.80 3.01
N GLU A 47 2.30 -13.13 3.07
CA GLU A 47 2.34 -13.98 1.87
C GLU A 47 1.11 -13.75 1.00
N GLN A 48 -0.09 -13.62 1.59
CA GLN A 48 -1.28 -13.32 0.80
C GLN A 48 -1.12 -12.00 0.04
N LEU A 49 -0.65 -10.94 0.70
CA LEU A 49 -0.41 -9.66 0.05
C LEU A 49 0.67 -9.74 -1.04
N ARG A 50 1.78 -10.46 -0.76
CA ARG A 50 2.91 -10.59 -1.69
C ARG A 50 2.58 -11.39 -2.94
N TRP A 51 1.79 -12.44 -2.80
CA TRP A 51 1.47 -13.36 -3.91
C TRP A 51 0.19 -12.99 -4.66
N TYR A 52 -0.60 -12.04 -4.16
CA TYR A 52 -1.84 -11.64 -4.80
C TYR A 52 -1.59 -10.84 -6.09
N LYS A 53 -1.72 -11.54 -7.22
CA LYS A 53 -1.64 -10.98 -8.56
C LYS A 53 -3.03 -10.92 -9.18
N GLN A 54 -3.25 -9.92 -10.03
CA GLN A 54 -4.49 -9.84 -10.80
C GLN A 54 -4.68 -11.10 -11.66
N SER A 55 -5.81 -11.78 -11.49
CA SER A 55 -6.19 -12.94 -12.30
C SER A 55 -6.75 -12.52 -13.67
N ILE A 56 -6.66 -13.40 -14.67
CA ILE A 56 -7.16 -13.17 -16.04
C ILE A 56 -8.64 -12.78 -16.07
N ASN A 57 -9.44 -13.37 -15.18
CA ASN A 57 -10.89 -13.18 -15.14
C ASN A 57 -11.33 -12.08 -14.16
N GLN A 58 -10.38 -11.33 -13.59
CA GLN A 58 -10.64 -10.34 -12.56
C GLN A 58 -10.54 -8.92 -13.11
N THR A 59 -11.60 -8.14 -12.91
CA THR A 59 -11.60 -6.70 -13.25
C THR A 59 -10.62 -5.93 -12.37
N ILE A 60 -10.14 -4.78 -12.86
CA ILE A 60 -9.21 -3.92 -12.09
C ILE A 60 -9.85 -3.44 -10.78
N THR A 61 -11.14 -3.12 -10.78
CA THR A 61 -11.88 -2.73 -9.56
C THR A 61 -11.93 -3.87 -8.55
N GLN A 62 -12.28 -5.10 -8.97
CA GLN A 62 -12.27 -6.26 -8.07
C GLN A 62 -10.87 -6.58 -7.54
N TYR A 63 -9.83 -6.36 -8.33
CA TYR A 63 -8.45 -6.51 -7.89
C TYR A 63 -8.08 -5.44 -6.85
N TYR A 64 -8.49 -4.20 -7.09
CA TYR A 64 -8.31 -3.07 -6.20
C TYR A 64 -8.98 -3.29 -4.85
N ASP A 65 -10.26 -3.62 -4.85
CA ASP A 65 -11.04 -3.87 -3.64
C ASP A 65 -10.39 -4.99 -2.81
N LYS A 66 -9.88 -6.03 -3.47
CA LYS A 66 -9.21 -7.13 -2.79
C LYS A 66 -7.86 -6.74 -2.19
N ILE A 67 -7.06 -5.94 -2.88
CA ILE A 67 -5.81 -5.40 -2.32
C ILE A 67 -6.12 -4.50 -1.12
N ILE A 68 -7.14 -3.64 -1.18
CA ILE A 68 -7.57 -2.83 -0.03
C ILE A 68 -8.00 -3.72 1.13
N GLU A 69 -8.82 -4.74 0.88
CA GLU A 69 -9.24 -5.69 1.92
C GLU A 69 -8.03 -6.38 2.58
N LEU A 70 -7.02 -6.75 1.80
CA LEU A 70 -5.80 -7.36 2.32
C LEU A 70 -4.94 -6.36 3.11
N CYS A 71 -4.78 -5.13 2.62
CA CYS A 71 -4.05 -4.09 3.32
C CYS A 71 -4.75 -3.72 4.65
N THR A 72 -6.06 -3.51 4.64
CA THR A 72 -6.86 -3.16 5.84
C THR A 72 -6.88 -4.26 6.90
N ARG A 73 -6.68 -5.53 6.52
CA ARG A 73 -6.49 -6.63 7.47
C ARG A 73 -5.13 -6.61 8.18
N ILE A 74 -4.12 -6.07 7.52
CA ILE A 74 -2.76 -5.96 8.07
C ILE A 74 -2.68 -4.70 8.92
N ASP A 75 -3.10 -3.58 8.34
CA ASP A 75 -3.17 -2.28 8.98
C ASP A 75 -4.38 -1.48 8.44
N PRO A 76 -5.39 -1.18 9.28
CA PRO A 76 -6.53 -0.36 8.88
C PRO A 76 -6.14 1.06 8.46
N ASP A 77 -5.03 1.59 8.99
CA ASP A 77 -4.56 2.96 8.74
C ASP A 77 -3.50 3.02 7.63
N VAL A 78 -3.41 1.98 6.80
CA VAL A 78 -2.45 1.92 5.70
C VAL A 78 -2.61 3.11 4.74
N PRO A 79 -1.55 3.89 4.48
CA PRO A 79 -1.63 5.07 3.64
C PRO A 79 -1.92 4.70 2.17
N ASP A 80 -2.69 5.53 1.49
CA ASP A 80 -3.13 5.28 0.12
C ASP A 80 -1.98 5.15 -0.88
N LEU A 81 -0.86 5.83 -0.60
CA LEU A 81 0.38 5.69 -1.37
C LEU A 81 0.91 4.25 -1.33
N LEU A 82 0.85 3.59 -0.16
CA LEU A 82 1.33 2.23 0.00
C LEU A 82 0.37 1.23 -0.66
N LYS A 83 -0.95 1.46 -0.54
CA LYS A 83 -1.96 0.69 -1.29
C LYS A 83 -1.68 0.73 -2.80
N LEU A 84 -1.35 1.91 -3.34
CA LEU A 84 -0.94 2.08 -4.73
C LEU A 84 0.34 1.33 -5.08
N GLN A 85 1.35 1.32 -4.20
CA GLN A 85 2.57 0.56 -4.45
C GLN A 85 2.29 -0.94 -4.58
N TYR A 86 1.45 -1.51 -3.71
CA TYR A 86 1.03 -2.90 -3.81
C TYR A 86 0.26 -3.20 -5.10
N LEU A 87 -0.63 -2.29 -5.50
CA LEU A 87 -1.38 -2.42 -6.76
C LEU A 87 -0.47 -2.40 -7.99
N ILE A 88 0.55 -1.55 -7.99
CA ILE A 88 1.51 -1.46 -9.09
C ILE A 88 2.40 -2.71 -9.11
N ALA A 89 2.85 -3.18 -7.94
CA ALA A 89 3.73 -4.35 -7.82
C ALA A 89 3.06 -5.66 -8.23
N GLY A 90 1.77 -5.84 -7.92
CA GLY A 90 1.01 -7.05 -8.26
C GLY A 90 0.32 -7.00 -9.63
N ARG A 91 0.42 -5.89 -10.36
CA ARG A 91 -0.15 -5.74 -11.70
C ARG A 91 0.58 -6.65 -12.68
N ASN A 92 -0.18 -7.50 -13.36
CA ASN A 92 0.36 -8.33 -14.43
C ASN A 92 0.49 -7.48 -15.71
N VAL A 93 1.72 -7.08 -16.02
CA VAL A 93 2.08 -6.20 -17.15
C VAL A 93 1.67 -6.78 -18.51
N ASN A 94 1.40 -8.10 -18.56
CA ASN A 94 0.97 -8.79 -19.77
C ASN A 94 -0.47 -8.45 -20.20
N PHE A 95 -1.29 -7.81 -19.34
CA PHE A 95 -2.61 -7.29 -19.73
C PHE A 95 -2.53 -5.88 -20.31
N LEU A 96 -1.64 -5.67 -21.28
CA LEU A 96 -1.49 -4.42 -22.02
C LEU A 96 -2.71 -4.02 -22.86
N HIS A 97 -3.77 -4.83 -22.90
CA HIS A 97 -5.08 -4.44 -23.45
C HIS A 97 -5.95 -3.78 -22.40
N ILE A 98 -5.39 -2.77 -21.73
CA ILE A 98 -6.18 -1.85 -20.91
C ILE A 98 -7.07 -1.07 -21.86
N LYS A 99 -8.39 -1.24 -21.74
CA LYS A 99 -9.32 -0.30 -22.35
C LYS A 99 -8.94 1.08 -21.83
N ARG A 100 -8.84 2.06 -22.74
CA ARG A 100 -8.35 3.45 -22.52
C ARG A 100 -8.79 4.09 -21.18
N ASN A 101 -9.95 3.68 -20.67
CA ASN A 101 -10.57 4.16 -19.43
C ASN A 101 -9.87 3.72 -18.13
N ASP A 102 -9.24 2.53 -18.04
CA ASP A 102 -8.63 2.11 -16.75
C ASP A 102 -7.26 2.74 -16.51
N ALA A 103 -6.57 3.16 -17.58
CA ALA A 103 -5.35 3.95 -17.47
C ALA A 103 -5.66 5.35 -16.94
N GLU A 104 -6.76 5.96 -17.37
CA GLU A 104 -7.26 7.23 -16.84
C GLU A 104 -7.68 7.13 -15.37
N LEU A 105 -8.26 6.00 -14.93
CA LEU A 105 -8.59 5.78 -13.53
C LEU A 105 -7.32 5.72 -12.66
N ILE A 106 -6.29 4.98 -13.10
CA ILE A 106 -5.01 4.87 -12.37
C ILE A 106 -4.25 6.20 -12.36
N VAL A 107 -4.24 6.93 -13.48
CA VAL A 107 -3.64 8.28 -13.58
C VAL A 107 -4.45 9.27 -12.74
N GLY A 108 -5.77 9.16 -12.73
CA GLY A 108 -6.68 9.97 -11.92
C GLY A 108 -6.45 9.78 -10.42
N VAL A 109 -6.36 8.52 -9.98
CA VAL A 109 -6.05 8.17 -8.58
C VAL A 109 -4.64 8.61 -8.18
N LYS A 110 -3.64 8.42 -9.06
CA LYS A 110 -2.27 8.97 -8.83
C LYS A 110 -2.28 10.49 -8.71
N ASN A 111 -3.01 11.19 -9.58
CA ASN A 111 -3.07 12.65 -9.58
C ASN A 111 -3.93 13.24 -8.44
N ALA A 112 -4.88 12.47 -7.90
CA ALA A 112 -5.65 12.83 -6.72
C ALA A 112 -4.77 12.70 -5.46
N LEU A 113 -4.02 11.61 -5.34
CA LEU A 113 -3.15 11.37 -4.18
C LEU A 113 -1.90 12.27 -4.17
N LEU A 114 -1.32 12.56 -5.34
CA LEU A 114 -0.25 13.58 -5.45
C LEU A 114 -0.74 14.98 -5.06
N ARG A 115 -2.04 15.29 -5.23
CA ARG A 115 -2.60 16.57 -4.77
C ARG A 115 -2.73 16.64 -3.25
N ASP A 116 -3.18 15.56 -2.61
CA ASP A 116 -3.27 15.50 -1.15
C ASP A 116 -1.88 15.55 -0.48
N GLU A 117 -0.88 14.87 -1.04
CA GLU A 117 0.49 14.88 -0.51
C GLU A 117 1.19 16.25 -0.68
N TYR A 118 0.88 16.98 -1.75
CA TYR A 118 1.34 18.36 -1.93
C TYR A 118 0.60 19.37 -1.04
N GLN A 119 -0.70 19.18 -0.77
CA GLN A 119 -1.47 20.08 0.10
C GLN A 119 -1.08 19.96 1.57
N GLN A 120 -0.62 18.80 2.04
CA GLN A 120 -0.17 18.65 3.43
C GLN A 120 1.25 19.21 3.71
N ARG A 121 2.01 19.60 2.67
CA ARG A 121 3.40 20.10 2.82
C ARG A 121 3.58 21.60 2.56
N LEU A 122 2.53 22.35 2.26
CA LEU A 122 2.64 23.79 2.05
C LEU A 122 2.25 24.55 3.32
N PRO A 123 3.14 25.36 3.92
CA PRO A 123 2.75 26.34 4.92
C PRO A 123 1.67 27.25 4.36
N LEU A 124 0.67 27.57 5.17
CA LEU A 124 -0.56 28.28 4.81
C LEU A 124 -0.39 29.75 4.37
N ASP A 125 0.83 30.20 4.08
CA ASP A 125 1.11 31.55 3.63
C ASP A 125 1.92 31.54 2.33
N MET A 126 1.39 32.26 1.35
CA MET A 126 1.84 32.40 -0.04
C MET A 126 1.36 31.30 -0.98
N PHE A 127 0.27 31.56 -1.70
CA PHE A 127 0.40 31.67 -3.16
C PHE A 127 -0.79 32.43 -3.76
N ASN A 128 -0.47 33.65 -4.19
CA ASN A 128 -1.32 34.57 -4.92
C ASN A 128 -1.73 33.97 -6.28
N ARG A 129 -3.01 34.09 -6.62
CA ARG A 129 -3.74 33.39 -7.70
C ARG A 129 -3.36 33.73 -9.15
N HIS A 130 -2.18 34.25 -9.46
CA HIS A 130 -1.90 34.84 -10.79
C HIS A 130 -0.71 34.29 -11.58
N GLN A 131 -0.06 33.18 -11.20
CA GLN A 131 1.17 32.73 -11.92
C GLN A 131 1.22 31.29 -12.43
N PHE A 132 0.15 30.50 -12.32
CA PHE A 132 0.16 29.09 -12.80
C PHE A 132 -0.35 28.88 -14.23
N MET A 133 -0.23 29.90 -15.11
CA MET A 133 -0.66 29.83 -16.53
C MET A 133 0.49 29.62 -17.54
N CYS A 134 1.75 29.44 -17.12
CA CYS A 134 2.88 29.42 -18.07
C CYS A 134 3.68 28.12 -18.22
N TYR A 135 3.35 26.99 -17.56
CA TYR A 135 4.23 25.81 -17.58
C TYR A 135 3.72 24.54 -18.29
N CYS A 136 2.61 24.60 -19.02
CA CYS A 136 2.14 23.46 -19.83
C CYS A 136 1.85 23.82 -21.29
N ASN A 137 2.75 24.54 -21.95
CA ASN A 137 2.73 24.58 -23.41
C ASN A 137 4.13 24.68 -24.02
N LYS A 138 4.74 23.51 -24.28
CA LYS A 138 5.76 23.32 -25.32
C LYS A 138 5.97 21.82 -25.57
N ARG A 139 5.07 21.25 -26.37
CA ARG A 139 5.43 20.18 -27.30
C ARG A 139 5.01 20.63 -28.70
N VAL A 140 6.00 20.59 -29.60
CA VAL A 140 5.85 20.47 -31.06
C VAL A 140 5.32 21.71 -31.79
N CYS A 141 6.23 22.41 -32.47
CA CYS A 141 6.09 22.81 -33.88
C CYS A 141 7.50 22.91 -34.49
N ARG A 142 7.66 22.14 -35.59
CA ARG A 142 8.71 22.12 -36.64
C ARG A 142 10.02 22.88 -36.41
#